data_AF-A0A957JJT6-F1
#
_entry.id   AF-A0A957JJT6-F1
#
_cell.length_a   1.000
_cell.length_b   1.000
_cell.length_c   1.000
_cell.angle_alpha   90.00
_cell.angle_beta   90.00
_cell.angle_gamma   90.00
#
_symmetry.space_group_name_H-M   'P 1'
#
loop_
_entity.id
_entity.type
_entity.pdbx_description
1 polymer ?
#
loop_
_entity_poly.entity_id
_entity_poly.type
_entity_poly.pdbx_seq_one_letter_code
_entity_poly.pdbx_strand_id
1 'polypeptide(L)'
;MQETFLVSGVSLATHQPTNLTFAQLKSWIIWQFPRRCDDWLCGAVHPPIAEHGWYPAAIFPQDAGVQVHAHTPERFPTPEAAARWLELAHGSGSES
;
A
#
# COMPACT_ATOMS: atom_id res chain seq x y z
N MET A 1 17.63 -14.15 3.90
CA MET A 1 17.02 -13.76 2.61
C MET A 1 15.61 -13.29 2.89
N GLN A 2 15.18 -12.20 2.28
CA GLN A 2 13.81 -11.73 2.43
C GLN A 2 12.89 -12.58 1.56
N GLU A 3 11.83 -13.14 2.14
CA GLU A 3 10.83 -13.87 1.38
C GLU A 3 9.94 -12.87 0.62
N THR A 4 9.76 -13.13 -0.66
CA THR A 4 8.96 -12.28 -1.55
C THR A 4 8.07 -13.16 -2.41
N PHE A 5 6.96 -12.60 -2.87
CA PHE A 5 6.08 -13.23 -3.84
C PHE A 5 5.82 -12.29 -5.02
N LEU A 6 5.61 -12.86 -6.19
CA LEU A 6 5.41 -12.12 -7.43
C LEU A 6 3.91 -11.91 -7.68
N VAL A 7 3.50 -10.66 -7.90
CA VAL A 7 2.13 -10.32 -8.30
C VAL A 7 2.21 -9.41 -9.51
N SER A 8 1.61 -9.81 -10.63
CA SER A 8 1.57 -8.99 -11.86
C SER A 8 2.93 -8.35 -12.23
N GLY A 9 4.04 -9.10 -12.08
CA GLY A 9 5.39 -8.62 -12.39
C GLY A 9 6.07 -7.76 -11.33
N VAL A 10 5.49 -7.61 -10.14
CA VAL A 10 6.03 -6.87 -8.99
C VAL A 10 6.34 -7.83 -7.84
N SER A 11 7.57 -7.82 -7.35
CA SER A 11 7.97 -8.60 -6.17
C SER A 11 7.60 -7.85 -4.90
N LEU A 12 6.83 -8.50 -4.03
CA LEU A 12 6.36 -7.94 -2.76
C LEU A 12 6.91 -8.74 -1.58
N ALA A 13 7.40 -8.05 -0.56
CA ALA A 13 7.90 -8.66 0.67
C ALA A 13 6.76 -9.18 1.57
N THR A 14 6.96 -10.34 2.20
CA THR A 14 5.96 -11.01 3.06
C THR A 14 5.99 -10.57 4.51
N HIS A 15 7.05 -9.87 4.96
CA HIS A 15 7.25 -9.52 6.38
C HIS A 15 7.39 -8.03 6.67
N GLN A 16 7.42 -7.19 5.64
CA GLN A 16 7.57 -5.74 5.79
C GLN A 16 6.99 -4.99 4.58
N PRO A 17 6.82 -3.66 4.66
CA PRO A 17 6.45 -2.87 3.50
C PRO A 17 7.48 -3.01 2.37
N THR A 18 7.01 -2.96 1.12
CA THR A 18 7.85 -2.96 -0.08
C THR A 18 7.93 -1.56 -0.63
N ASN A 19 9.13 -0.99 -0.71
CA ASN A 19 9.36 0.30 -1.34
C ASN A 19 9.37 0.13 -2.86
N LEU A 20 8.47 0.82 -3.55
CA LEU A 20 8.30 0.82 -4.99
C LEU A 20 8.20 2.25 -5.50
N THR A 21 8.39 2.43 -6.80
CA THR A 21 8.13 3.68 -7.52
C THR A 21 6.82 3.58 -8.30
N PHE A 22 6.24 4.73 -8.67
CA PHE A 22 5.07 4.74 -9.56
C PHE A 22 5.33 4.03 -10.89
N ALA A 23 6.57 4.06 -11.41
CA ALA A 23 6.94 3.36 -12.64
C ALA A 23 6.89 1.83 -12.50
N GLN A 24 7.26 1.29 -11.33
CA GLN A 24 7.15 -0.14 -11.05
C GLN A 24 5.69 -0.58 -10.92
N LEU A 25 4.81 0.33 -10.50
CA LEU A 25 3.36 0.12 -10.39
C LEU A 25 2.57 0.60 -11.62
N LYS A 26 3.22 0.81 -12.78
CA LYS A 26 2.59 1.42 -13.96
C LYS A 26 1.28 0.78 -14.45
N SER A 27 1.09 -0.51 -14.20
CA SER A 27 -0.10 -1.27 -14.59
C SER A 27 -1.08 -1.50 -13.43
N TRP A 28 -0.74 -1.02 -12.24
CA TRP A 28 -1.55 -1.17 -11.04
C TRP A 28 -2.41 0.08 -10.85
N ILE A 29 -3.56 -0.10 -10.21
CA ILE A 29 -4.36 1.02 -9.76
C ILE A 29 -3.74 1.54 -8.47
N ILE A 30 -3.55 2.86 -8.38
CA ILE A 30 -3.12 3.55 -7.17
C ILE A 30 -4.27 4.46 -6.75
N TRP A 31 -4.86 4.16 -5.60
CA TRP A 31 -5.92 4.96 -5.00
C TRP A 31 -5.36 5.76 -3.84
N GLN A 32 -5.35 7.09 -3.96
CA GLN A 32 -4.93 8.00 -2.90
C GLN A 32 -6.14 8.61 -2.20
N PHE A 33 -6.07 8.73 -0.88
CA PHE A 33 -7.06 9.45 -0.09
C PHE A 33 -6.46 10.79 0.37
N PRO A 34 -7.25 11.88 0.45
CA PRO A 34 -6.79 13.19 0.91
C PRO A 34 -6.64 13.23 2.44
N ARG A 35 -5.97 12.23 3.00
CA ARG A 35 -5.76 12.03 4.43
C ARG A 35 -4.25 11.96 4.62
N ARG A 36 -3.69 13.00 5.22
CA ARG A 36 -2.25 13.14 5.43
C ARG A 36 -1.85 12.42 6.70
N CYS A 37 -0.81 11.61 6.60
CA CYS A 37 -0.03 11.13 7.73
C CYS A 37 1.36 11.74 7.57
N ASP A 38 1.65 12.80 8.32
CA ASP A 38 2.88 13.59 8.22
C ASP A 38 3.24 13.97 6.77
N ASP A 39 4.18 13.23 6.17
CA ASP A 39 4.77 13.47 4.85
C ASP A 39 4.19 12.62 3.71
N TRP A 40 3.21 11.74 4.00
CA TRP A 40 2.63 10.83 3.02
C TRP A 40 1.09 10.82 3.04
N LEU A 41 0.51 10.26 1.98
CA LEU A 41 -0.93 10.10 1.84
C LEU A 41 -1.32 8.64 2.06
N CYS A 42 -2.38 8.43 2.84
CA CYS A 42 -2.99 7.11 2.94
C CYS A 42 -3.54 6.69 1.57
N GLY A 43 -3.29 5.44 1.20
CA GLY A 43 -3.71 4.91 -0.08
C GLY A 43 -3.87 3.40 -0.06
N ALA A 44 -4.25 2.90 -1.23
CA ALA A 44 -4.30 1.49 -1.53
C ALA A 44 -3.85 1.26 -2.96
N VAL A 45 -3.25 0.10 -3.21
CA VAL A 45 -2.87 -0.34 -4.56
C VAL A 45 -3.54 -1.65 -4.91
N HIS A 46 -3.89 -1.83 -6.18
CA HIS A 46 -4.53 -3.04 -6.68
C HIS A 46 -3.85 -3.49 -7.98
N PRO A 47 -3.43 -4.77 -8.06
CA PRO A 47 -2.87 -5.30 -9.30
C PRO A 47 -3.95 -5.40 -10.38
N PRO A 48 -3.59 -5.46 -11.68
CA PRO A 48 -4.55 -5.67 -12.76
C PRO A 48 -5.02 -7.14 -12.83
N ILE A 49 -5.48 -7.69 -11.70
CA ILE A 49 -5.96 -9.07 -11.55
C ILE A 49 -7.36 -9.00 -10.93
N ALA A 50 -8.35 -9.56 -11.61
CA ALA A 50 -9.72 -9.59 -11.11
C ALA A 50 -9.80 -10.32 -9.76
N GLU A 51 -10.63 -9.81 -8.85
CA GLU A 51 -10.93 -10.42 -7.54
C GLU A 51 -9.71 -10.57 -6.59
N HIS A 52 -8.57 -9.97 -6.90
CA HIS A 52 -7.34 -10.17 -6.12
C HIS A 52 -7.36 -9.51 -4.74
N GLY A 53 -8.02 -8.35 -4.63
CA GLY A 53 -8.05 -7.54 -3.42
C GLY A 53 -6.97 -6.45 -3.38
N TRP A 54 -7.13 -5.52 -2.45
CA TRP A 54 -6.33 -4.31 -2.29
C TRP A 54 -5.23 -4.49 -1.26
N TYR A 55 -4.09 -3.84 -1.51
CA TYR A 55 -3.00 -3.70 -0.55
C TYR A 55 -3.00 -2.28 0.03
N PRO A 56 -2.81 -2.11 1.35
CA PRO A 56 -2.57 -0.79 1.92
C PRO A 56 -1.27 -0.20 1.37
N ALA A 57 -1.25 1.11 1.15
CA ALA A 57 -0.07 1.77 0.64
C ALA A 57 0.11 3.18 1.22
N ALA A 58 1.33 3.49 1.67
CA ALA A 58 1.74 4.87 1.92
C ALA A 58 2.26 5.48 0.62
N ILE A 59 1.65 6.59 0.20
CA ILE A 59 1.99 7.26 -1.07
C ILE A 59 2.82 8.50 -0.74
N PHE A 60 3.98 8.62 -1.39
CA PHE A 60 4.94 9.73 -1.24
C PHE A 60 5.02 10.48 -2.58
N PRO A 61 4.09 11.42 -2.87
CA PRO A 61 4.02 12.07 -4.18
C PRO A 61 5.29 12.87 -4.51
N GLN A 62 5.94 13.47 -3.49
CA GLN A 62 7.15 14.27 -3.68
C GLN A 62 8.36 13.42 -4.10
N ASP A 63 8.43 12.19 -3.61
CA ASP A 63 9.53 11.25 -3.89
C ASP A 63 9.22 10.27 -5.04
N ALA A 64 8.05 10.43 -5.68
CA ALA A 64 7.51 9.47 -6.65
C ALA A 64 7.46 8.01 -6.12
N GLY A 65 7.25 7.87 -4.81
CA GLY A 65 7.40 6.63 -4.06
C GLY A 65 6.08 6.07 -3.54
N VAL A 66 6.03 4.75 -3.39
CA VAL A 66 4.94 4.00 -2.79
C VAL A 66 5.51 2.93 -1.87
N GLN A 67 5.04 2.86 -0.63
CA GLN A 67 5.30 1.71 0.24
C GLN A 67 4.08 0.82 0.26
N VAL A 68 4.19 -0.40 -0.27
CA VAL A 68 3.09 -1.37 -0.35
C VAL A 68 3.17 -2.33 0.84
N HIS A 69 2.10 -2.40 1.63
CA HIS A 69 2.01 -3.25 2.81
C HIS A 69 1.40 -4.61 2.44
N ALA A 70 2.13 -5.40 1.66
CA ALA A 70 1.68 -6.73 1.21
C ALA A 70 1.84 -7.85 2.25
N HIS A 71 2.49 -7.52 3.38
CA HIS A 71 2.71 -8.40 4.53
C HIS A 71 1.49 -8.47 5.47
N THR A 72 0.38 -7.79 5.13
CA THR A 72 -0.85 -7.90 5.91
C THR A 72 -1.39 -9.34 5.84
N PRO A 73 -2.03 -9.83 6.93
CA PRO A 73 -2.49 -11.22 7.00
C PRO A 73 -3.55 -11.56 5.94
N GLU A 74 -4.29 -10.55 5.48
CA GLU A 74 -5.28 -10.68 4.42
C GLU A 74 -5.23 -9.49 3.45
N ARG A 75 -5.90 -9.67 2.31
CA ARG A 75 -6.11 -8.62 1.31
C ARG A 75 -7.46 -7.98 1.55
N PHE A 76 -7.55 -6.68 1.29
CA PHE A 76 -8.75 -5.92 1.61
C PHE A 76 -9.73 -5.93 0.43
N PRO A 77 -11.04 -6.01 0.69
CA PRO A 77 -12.05 -6.05 -0.37
C PRO A 77 -12.23 -4.69 -1.07
N THR A 78 -11.86 -3.58 -0.42
CA THR A 78 -12.02 -2.22 -0.94
C THR A 78 -10.78 -1.36 -0.68
N PRO A 79 -10.53 -0.30 -1.48
CA PRO A 79 -9.43 0.61 -1.24
C PRO A 79 -9.57 1.34 0.11
N GLU A 80 -10.80 1.66 0.54
CA GLU A 80 -11.07 2.30 1.82
C GLU A 80 -10.68 1.41 3.01
N ALA A 81 -10.96 0.11 2.94
CA ALA A 81 -10.61 -0.83 4.00
C ALA A 81 -9.09 -0.99 4.11
N ALA A 82 -8.39 -1.08 2.97
CA ALA A 82 -6.93 -1.09 2.93
C ALA A 82 -6.34 0.20 3.52
N ALA A 83 -6.80 1.36 3.07
CA ALA A 83 -6.30 2.63 3.58
C ALA A 83 -6.57 2.81 5.08
N ARG A 84 -7.75 2.40 5.57
CA ARG A 84 -8.11 2.45 6.99
C ARG A 84 -7.20 1.58 7.85
N TRP A 85 -6.78 0.41 7.36
CA TRP A 85 -5.81 -0.41 8.07
C TRP A 85 -4.50 0.35 8.29
N LEU A 86 -4.02 1.05 7.26
CA LEU A 86 -2.80 1.83 7.33
C LEU A 86 -2.92 2.99 8.31
N GLU A 87 -4.07 3.68 8.32
CA GLU A 87 -4.39 4.72 9.30
C GLU A 87 -4.36 4.19 10.73
N LEU A 88 -5.00 3.05 11.00
CA LEU A 88 -5.01 2.47 12.35
C LEU A 88 -3.62 1.99 12.78
N ALA A 89 -2.83 1.47 11.85
CA ALA A 89 -1.47 1.02 12.12
C ALA A 89 -0.51 2.17 12.45
N HIS A 90 -0.76 3.39 11.96
CA HIS A 90 0.09 4.57 12.15
C HIS A 90 -0.55 5.67 13.02
N GLY A 91 -1.84 5.54 13.34
CA GLY A 91 -2.67 6.53 14.02
C GLY A 91 -2.72 6.42 15.55
N SER A 92 -1.92 5.55 16.16
CA SER A 92 -1.72 5.49 17.62
C SER A 92 -0.82 6.63 18.12
N GLY A 93 -1.18 7.87 17.78
CA GLY A 93 -0.38 9.08 18.04
C GLY A 93 -1.18 10.38 18.00
N SER A 94 -2.46 10.35 18.39
CA SER A 94 -3.24 11.55 18.68
C SER A 94 -4.37 11.23 19.65
N GLU A 95 -4.02 10.78 20.86
CA GLU A 95 -4.85 11.04 22.04
C GLU A 95 -4.29 12.29 22.72
N SER A 96 -5.09 13.35 22.73
CA SER A 96 -4.90 14.54 23.57
C SER A 96 -5.46 14.29 24.97
#